data_AF-A0A2J7QM82-F1
#
_entry.id   AF-A0A2J7QM82-F1
#
_cell.length_a   1.000
_cell.length_b   1.000
_cell.length_c   1.000
_cell.angle_alpha   90.00
_cell.angle_beta   90.00
_cell.angle_gamma   90.00
#
_symmetry.space_group_name_H-M   'P 1'
#
loop_
_entity.id
_entity.type
_entity.pdbx_description
1 polymer ?
#
loop_
_entity_poly.entity_id
_entity_poly.type
_entity_poly.pdbx_seq_one_letter_code
_entity_poly.pdbx_strand_id
1 'polypeptide(L)'
;MTVCPSMQETEEILADVLKVEVYRQTVASNVLVGSYCVLSNQGGLVHPHTSIQDQNELSSLLQVPLVAGTVNRGSEVIAAGMVVNDWCSFCGMDTTSTELSVIESVFKLNEAQPSAIATTMRASLIERWD
;
A
#
# COMPACT_ATOMS: atom_id res chain seq x y z
N MET A 1 0.53 7.99 7.51
CA MET A 1 1.39 7.18 8.40
C MET A 1 2.74 6.99 7.74
N THR A 2 3.79 7.58 8.29
CA THR A 2 5.17 7.33 7.84
C THR A 2 5.88 6.60 8.96
N VAL A 3 6.50 5.47 8.65
CA VAL A 3 7.35 4.76 9.58
C VAL A 3 8.79 5.10 9.18
N CYS A 4 9.59 5.69 10.07
CA CYS A 4 10.99 6.00 9.76
C CYS A 4 11.84 6.01 11.04
N PRO A 5 12.92 5.22 11.13
CA PRO A 5 13.67 5.10 12.37
C PRO A 5 14.69 6.22 12.62
N SER A 6 15.02 7.12 11.67
CA SER A 6 16.31 7.83 11.73
C SER A 6 16.34 9.31 12.13
N MET A 7 15.25 10.10 12.13
CA MET A 7 15.36 11.56 12.41
C MET A 7 14.19 12.14 13.22
N GLN A 8 14.46 12.59 14.46
CA GLN A 8 13.47 13.23 15.34
C GLN A 8 12.98 14.58 14.83
N GLU A 9 13.85 15.43 14.27
CA GLU A 9 13.44 16.72 13.70
C GLU A 9 12.51 16.56 12.49
N THR A 10 12.76 15.53 11.67
CA THR A 10 11.94 15.25 10.49
C THR A 10 10.56 14.71 10.85
N GLU A 11 10.43 14.03 11.99
CA GLU A 11 9.16 13.49 12.48
C GLU A 11 8.14 14.59 12.79
N GLU A 12 8.58 15.68 13.46
CA GLU A 12 7.71 16.82 13.76
C GLU A 12 7.24 17.53 12.49
N ILE A 13 8.16 17.74 11.53
CA ILE A 13 7.84 18.37 10.25
C ILE A 13 6.87 17.50 9.43
N LEU A 14 7.08 16.18 9.41
CA LEU A 14 6.19 15.24 8.73
C LEU A 14 4.80 15.24 9.36
N ALA A 15 4.71 15.22 10.69
CA ALA A 15 3.44 15.23 11.41
C ALA A 15 2.65 16.52 11.14
N ASP A 16 3.32 17.68 11.15
CA ASP A 16 2.66 18.98 10.91
C ASP A 16 2.22 19.15 9.44
N VAL A 17 3.10 18.82 8.48
CA VAL A 17 2.83 19.00 7.05
C VAL A 17 1.78 18.01 6.55
N LEU A 18 1.93 16.73 6.89
CA LEU A 18 1.03 15.67 6.41
C LEU A 18 -0.21 15.49 7.29
N LYS A 19 -0.22 16.05 8.52
CA LYS A 19 -1.31 15.91 9.50
C LYS A 19 -1.64 14.45 9.79
N VAL A 20 -0.61 13.62 9.89
CA VAL A 20 -0.73 12.19 10.20
C VAL A 20 0.11 11.86 11.43
N GLU A 21 -0.35 10.87 12.18
CA GLU A 21 0.44 10.31 13.26
C GLU A 21 1.66 9.55 12.69
N VAL A 22 2.81 9.79 13.32
CA VAL A 22 4.09 9.16 12.98
C VAL A 22 4.40 8.15 14.06
N TYR A 23 4.74 6.94 13.64
CA TYR A 23 5.12 5.85 14.54
C TYR A 23 6.45 5.27 14.10
N ARG A 24 7.34 5.02 15.05
CA ARG A 24 8.66 4.46 14.79
C ARG A 24 8.60 2.95 15.00
N GLN A 25 8.57 2.21 13.90
CA GLN A 25 8.50 0.76 13.88
C GLN A 25 9.45 0.22 12.80
N THR A 26 9.80 -1.05 12.89
CA THR A 26 10.56 -1.77 11.84
C THR A 26 9.69 -2.88 11.28
N VAL A 27 9.73 -3.09 9.96
CA VAL A 27 9.02 -4.17 9.28
C VAL A 27 10.03 -5.26 8.95
N ALA A 28 9.83 -6.49 9.45
CA ALA A 28 10.75 -7.62 9.23
C ALA A 28 12.23 -7.29 9.60
N SER A 29 12.46 -6.58 10.71
CA SER A 29 13.79 -6.10 11.15
C SER A 29 14.50 -5.15 10.18
N ASN A 30 13.81 -4.65 9.14
CA ASN A 30 14.34 -3.66 8.22
C ASN A 30 13.97 -2.23 8.64
N VAL A 31 14.93 -1.32 8.48
CA VAL A 31 14.77 0.12 8.71
C VAL A 31 14.06 0.84 7.56
N LEU A 32 14.08 0.26 6.35
CA LEU A 32 13.48 0.83 5.13
C LEU A 32 12.02 0.39 4.93
N VAL A 33 11.20 0.63 5.93
CA VAL A 33 9.77 0.28 5.93
C VAL A 33 9.00 0.81 4.71
N GLY A 34 9.36 1.97 4.16
CA GLY A 34 8.73 2.52 2.95
C GLY A 34 9.04 1.74 1.66
N SER A 35 10.05 0.88 1.65
CA SER A 35 10.36 0.01 0.50
C SER A 35 9.68 -1.36 0.59
N TYR A 36 9.46 -1.83 1.82
CA TYR A 36 8.99 -3.18 2.13
C TYR A 36 7.53 -3.25 2.60
N CYS A 37 6.84 -2.12 2.63
CA CYS A 37 5.45 -2.02 3.04
C CYS A 37 4.71 -1.04 2.12
N VAL A 38 3.48 -1.38 1.77
CA VAL A 38 2.55 -0.52 1.04
C VAL A 38 1.26 -0.44 1.83
N LEU A 39 0.81 0.78 2.12
CA LEU A 39 -0.34 1.05 2.97
C LEU A 39 -1.38 1.88 2.20
N SER A 40 -2.64 1.62 2.51
CA SER A 40 -3.82 2.38 2.09
C SER A 40 -4.74 2.57 3.30
N ASN A 41 -5.79 3.38 3.18
CA ASN A 41 -6.74 3.55 4.28
C ASN A 41 -7.58 2.29 4.53
N GLN A 42 -7.64 1.37 3.56
CA GLN A 42 -8.41 0.14 3.64
C GLN A 42 -7.62 -1.08 4.14
N GLY A 43 -6.30 -1.05 4.04
CA GLY A 43 -5.44 -2.22 4.29
C GLY A 43 -4.00 -1.97 3.92
N GLY A 44 -3.15 -2.98 4.10
CA GLY A 44 -1.74 -2.89 3.74
C GLY A 44 -1.07 -4.23 3.45
N LEU A 45 -0.04 -4.18 2.62
CA LEU A 45 0.79 -5.32 2.27
C LEU A 45 2.19 -5.12 2.84
N VAL A 46 2.68 -6.13 3.57
CA VAL A 46 4.00 -6.13 4.21
C VAL A 46 4.88 -7.25 3.65
N HIS A 47 6.18 -7.14 3.93
CA HIS A 47 7.19 -8.12 3.56
C HIS A 47 6.77 -9.57 3.92
N PRO A 48 7.03 -10.55 3.03
CA PRO A 48 6.58 -11.93 3.24
C PRO A 48 7.17 -12.60 4.50
N HIS A 49 8.38 -12.18 4.92
CA HIS A 49 9.03 -12.71 6.12
C HIS A 49 8.63 -11.99 7.42
N THR A 50 7.65 -11.08 7.40
CA THR A 50 7.17 -10.44 8.64
C THR A 50 6.44 -11.48 9.51
N SER A 51 6.77 -11.54 10.80
CA SER A 51 6.13 -12.49 11.71
C SER A 51 4.64 -12.16 11.89
N ILE A 52 3.81 -13.18 12.16
CA ILE A 52 2.37 -12.99 12.41
C ILE A 52 2.14 -12.09 13.63
N GLN A 53 3.03 -12.15 14.62
CA GLN A 53 3.01 -11.30 15.80
C GLN A 53 3.17 -9.83 15.41
N ASP A 54 4.20 -9.50 14.63
CA ASP A 54 4.46 -8.12 14.17
C ASP A 54 3.32 -7.61 13.27
N GLN A 55 2.75 -8.48 12.43
CA GLN A 55 1.60 -8.15 11.59
C GLN A 55 0.38 -7.76 12.45
N ASN A 56 0.09 -8.51 13.50
CA ASN A 56 -1.03 -8.22 14.41
C ASN A 56 -0.81 -6.94 15.22
N GLU A 57 0.41 -6.71 15.69
CA GLU A 57 0.78 -5.48 16.40
C GLU A 57 0.63 -4.25 15.49
N LEU A 58 1.18 -4.33 14.27
CA LEU A 58 1.04 -3.27 13.27
C LEU A 58 -0.42 -3.06 12.85
N SER A 59 -1.19 -4.12 12.65
CA SER A 59 -2.60 -4.03 12.27
C SER A 59 -3.43 -3.39 13.39
N SER A 60 -3.13 -3.71 14.65
CA SER A 60 -3.77 -3.09 15.81
C SER A 60 -3.39 -1.61 15.96
N LEU A 61 -2.14 -1.25 15.65
CA LEU A 61 -1.69 0.13 15.68
C LEU A 61 -2.35 0.95 14.56
N LEU A 62 -2.39 0.39 13.35
CA LEU A 62 -2.90 1.04 12.14
C LEU A 62 -4.43 1.01 12.01
N GLN A 63 -5.11 0.14 12.76
CA GLN A 63 -6.55 -0.12 12.63
C GLN A 63 -6.97 -0.58 11.22
N VAL A 64 -6.03 -1.14 10.45
CA VAL A 64 -6.27 -1.68 9.09
C VAL A 64 -5.74 -3.11 8.98
N PRO A 65 -6.36 -3.98 8.17
CA PRO A 65 -5.87 -5.32 7.94
C PRO A 65 -4.52 -5.29 7.22
N LEU A 66 -3.56 -6.05 7.74
CA LEU A 66 -2.25 -6.24 7.10
C LEU A 66 -2.07 -7.69 6.70
N VAL A 67 -1.47 -7.90 5.53
CA VAL A 67 -1.14 -9.23 5.03
C VAL A 67 0.28 -9.24 4.50
N ALA A 68 1.01 -10.31 4.78
CA ALA A 68 2.31 -10.57 4.19
C ALA A 68 2.16 -11.15 2.77
N GLY A 69 2.88 -10.57 1.81
CA GLY A 69 2.79 -11.00 0.41
C GLY A 69 3.96 -10.53 -0.45
N THR A 70 3.96 -10.95 -1.71
CA THR A 70 4.96 -10.58 -2.71
C THR A 70 4.31 -9.91 -3.91
N VAL A 71 5.14 -9.25 -4.72
CA VAL A 71 4.73 -8.64 -6.00
C VAL A 71 5.68 -9.08 -7.11
N ASN A 72 5.32 -8.90 -8.38
CA ASN A 72 6.21 -9.20 -9.51
C ASN A 72 6.86 -10.60 -9.45
N ARG A 73 6.06 -11.65 -9.18
CA ARG A 73 6.52 -13.05 -9.18
C ARG A 73 7.53 -13.35 -8.06
N GLY A 74 7.22 -12.92 -6.84
CA GLY A 74 8.02 -13.23 -5.65
C GLY A 74 9.02 -12.16 -5.23
N SER A 75 8.92 -10.93 -5.75
CA SER A 75 9.71 -9.80 -5.25
C SER A 75 9.28 -9.40 -3.85
N GLU A 76 10.26 -9.23 -2.98
CA GLU A 76 10.11 -8.78 -1.59
C GLU A 76 9.97 -7.26 -1.48
N VAL A 77 10.35 -6.52 -2.52
CA VAL A 77 10.32 -5.04 -2.54
C VAL A 77 8.96 -4.56 -3.05
N ILE A 78 7.99 -4.56 -2.13
CA ILE A 78 6.59 -4.30 -2.46
C ILE A 78 6.39 -2.88 -3.00
N ALA A 79 6.92 -1.86 -2.32
CA ALA A 79 6.65 -0.46 -2.68
C ALA A 79 7.31 -0.03 -4.00
N ALA A 80 8.33 -0.76 -4.47
CA ALA A 80 8.90 -0.52 -5.79
C ALA A 80 8.08 -1.21 -6.91
N GLY A 81 7.39 -2.30 -6.57
CA GLY A 81 6.63 -3.10 -7.53
C GLY A 81 5.17 -2.72 -7.66
N MET A 82 4.63 -1.95 -6.70
CA MET A 82 3.24 -1.50 -6.73
C MET A 82 3.02 -0.17 -6.01
N VAL A 83 1.96 0.53 -6.42
CA VAL A 83 1.41 1.71 -5.75
C VAL A 83 -0.09 1.53 -5.62
N VAL A 84 -0.66 1.91 -4.48
CA VAL A 84 -2.08 1.72 -4.19
C VAL A 84 -2.68 3.01 -3.63
N ASN A 85 -3.97 3.17 -3.88
CA ASN A 85 -4.82 4.10 -3.15
C ASN A 85 -6.15 3.39 -2.79
N ASP A 86 -7.13 4.13 -2.29
CA ASP A 86 -8.39 3.57 -1.82
C ASP A 86 -9.29 2.96 -2.92
N TRP A 87 -8.99 3.20 -4.21
CA TRP A 87 -9.87 2.87 -5.33
C TRP A 87 -9.15 2.20 -6.52
N CYS A 88 -7.81 2.16 -6.53
CA CYS A 88 -7.01 1.50 -7.54
C CYS A 88 -5.65 1.05 -6.99
N SER A 89 -5.13 -0.04 -7.55
CA SER A 89 -3.74 -0.47 -7.38
C SER A 89 -3.07 -0.61 -8.74
N PHE A 90 -1.87 -0.05 -8.86
CA PHE A 90 -0.98 -0.27 -9.99
C PHE A 90 0.13 -1.20 -9.54
N CYS A 91 0.35 -2.28 -10.28
CA CYS A 91 1.41 -3.24 -10.03
C CYS A 91 2.17 -3.54 -11.33
N GLY A 92 3.39 -4.07 -11.22
CA GLY A 92 4.16 -4.46 -12.39
C GLY A 92 3.50 -5.60 -13.16
N MET A 93 3.77 -5.66 -14.47
CA MET A 93 3.20 -6.63 -15.40
C MET A 93 3.52 -8.09 -15.06
N ASP A 94 4.62 -8.32 -14.34
CA ASP A 94 5.05 -9.66 -13.92
C ASP A 94 4.31 -10.16 -12.67
N THR A 95 3.41 -9.36 -12.09
CA THR A 95 2.63 -9.75 -10.92
C THR A 95 1.66 -10.88 -11.28
N THR A 96 1.73 -11.97 -10.52
CA THR A 96 0.94 -13.18 -10.77
C THR A 96 -0.53 -12.99 -10.40
N SER A 97 -1.43 -13.79 -10.99
CA SER A 97 -2.86 -13.74 -10.66
C SER A 97 -3.14 -13.99 -9.18
N THR A 98 -2.34 -14.84 -8.53
CA THR A 98 -2.43 -15.11 -7.10
C THR A 98 -2.05 -13.91 -6.25
N GLU A 99 -0.98 -13.19 -6.62
CA GLU A 99 -0.56 -11.95 -5.94
C GLU A 99 -1.63 -10.86 -6.13
N LEU A 100 -2.17 -10.73 -7.35
CA LEU A 100 -3.27 -9.80 -7.65
C LEU A 100 -4.53 -10.08 -6.80
N SER A 101 -4.96 -11.34 -6.68
CA SER A 101 -6.12 -11.68 -5.86
C SER A 101 -5.94 -11.33 -4.39
N VAL A 102 -4.72 -11.48 -3.85
CA VAL A 102 -4.41 -11.06 -2.48
C VAL A 102 -4.48 -9.54 -2.36
N ILE A 103 -3.86 -8.80 -3.28
CA ILE A 103 -3.88 -7.33 -3.32
C ILE A 103 -5.32 -6.81 -3.36
N GLU A 104 -6.14 -7.32 -4.28
CA GLU A 104 -7.55 -6.91 -4.43
C GLU A 104 -8.35 -7.15 -3.15
N SER A 105 -8.12 -8.28 -2.47
CA SER A 105 -8.80 -8.62 -1.22
C SER A 105 -8.36 -7.75 -0.04
N VAL A 106 -7.06 -7.45 0.06
CA VAL A 106 -6.49 -6.68 1.18
C VAL A 106 -6.91 -5.21 1.10
N PHE A 107 -6.86 -4.63 -0.10
CA PHE A 107 -7.19 -3.23 -0.33
C PHE A 107 -8.67 -2.99 -0.65
N LYS A 108 -9.50 -4.04 -0.66
CA LYS A 108 -10.96 -3.98 -0.92
C LYS A 108 -11.33 -3.25 -2.22
N LEU A 109 -10.53 -3.41 -3.26
CA LEU A 109 -10.69 -2.69 -4.53
C LEU A 109 -11.94 -3.12 -5.31
N ASN A 110 -12.54 -4.26 -4.97
CA ASN A 110 -13.72 -4.81 -5.64
C ASN A 110 -15.01 -4.01 -5.35
N GLU A 111 -15.05 -3.22 -4.27
CA GLU A 111 -16.22 -2.38 -3.95
C GLU A 111 -16.24 -1.05 -4.71
N ALA A 112 -15.09 -0.62 -5.25
CA ALA A 112 -15.00 0.56 -6.09
C ALA A 112 -15.49 0.21 -7.50
N GLN A 113 -16.76 0.52 -7.81
CA GLN A 113 -17.35 0.32 -9.14
C GLN A 113 -16.38 0.72 -10.28
N PRO A 114 -15.81 -0.25 -11.03
CA PRO A 114 -14.92 0.03 -12.17
C PRO A 114 -15.65 0.78 -13.30
N SER A 115 -16.98 0.71 -13.31
CA SER A 115 -17.84 1.37 -14.28
C SER A 115 -17.70 2.89 -14.25
N ALA A 116 -17.50 3.51 -13.09
CA ALA A 116 -17.37 4.97 -12.98
C ALA A 116 -16.06 5.46 -13.63
N ILE A 117 -14.95 4.74 -13.43
CA ILE A 117 -13.63 5.08 -13.96
C ILE A 117 -13.59 4.83 -15.47
N ALA A 118 -14.07 3.68 -15.93
CA ALA A 118 -14.13 3.35 -17.35
C ALA A 118 -15.05 4.31 -18.14
N THR A 119 -16.13 4.78 -17.52
CA THR A 119 -17.05 5.76 -18.13
C THR A 119 -16.40 7.14 -18.20
N THR A 120 -15.70 7.57 -17.14
CA THR A 120 -14.99 8.86 -17.11
C THR A 120 -13.81 8.90 -18.08
N MET A 121 -13.02 7.82 -18.16
CA MET A 121 -11.92 7.70 -19.11
C MET A 121 -12.41 7.62 -20.57
N ARG A 122 -13.56 6.97 -20.81
CA ARG A 122 -14.20 7.01 -22.14
C ARG A 122 -14.73 8.40 -22.49
N ALA A 123 -15.37 9.09 -21.56
CA ALA A 123 -15.91 10.43 -21.79
C ALA A 123 -14.80 11.44 -22.15
N SER A 124 -13.68 11.41 -21.42
CA SER A 124 -12.52 12.28 -21.69
C SER A 124 -11.76 11.95 -22.98
N LEU A 125 -11.85 10.70 -23.47
CA LEU A 125 -11.36 10.34 -24.80
C LEU A 125 -12.29 10.83 -25.92
N ILE A 126 -13.60 10.94 -25.68
CA ILE A 126 -14.58 11.38 -26.67
C ILE A 126 -14.55 12.91 -26.82
N GLU A 127 -14.40 13.67 -25.72
CA GLU A 127 -14.33 15.14 -25.74
C GLU A 127 -13.09 15.73 -26.45
N ARG A 128 -12.07 14.92 -26.79
CA ARG A 128 -10.88 15.40 -27.51
C ARG A 128 -11.01 15.36 -29.04
N TRP A 129 -12.11 14.84 -29.58
CA TRP A 129 -12.30 14.65 -31.02
C TRP A 129 -13.49 15.43 -31.61
N ASP A 130 -14.12 16.31 -30.83
CA ASP A 130 -15.02 17.39 -31.28
C ASP A 130 -14.36 18.76 -31.06
#